data_AF-A0A7W1SI13-F1
#
_entry.id   AF-A0A7W1SI13-F1
#
_cell.length_a   1.000
_cell.length_b   1.000
_cell.length_c   1.000
_cell.angle_alpha   90.00
_cell.angle_beta   90.00
_cell.angle_gamma   90.00
#
_symmetry.space_group_name_H-M   'P 1'
#
loop_
_entity.id
_entity.type
_entity.pdbx_description
1 polymer ?
#
loop_
_entity_poly.entity_id
_entity_poly.type
_entity_poly.pdbx_seq_one_letter_code
_entity_poly.pdbx_strand_id
1 'polypeptide(L)'
;MSVAFRTVRATRTYLAMESPAALQVPAVPALRLDIEARTRCTVAEYRRLYQLVGDQWEWHDRNDLGDDALAAHLARSAVHVWTARVGHRTAGFFELVEDEDAGVEIAYFGLLPGFIGQGLGGALLARAVEVAWRLSARRVWLHTCSLDAPQALPNYLARGFCVVREESYDARVRAR
;
A
#
# COMPACT_ATOMS: atom_id res chain seq x y z
N MET A 1 -14.62 -20.02 18.14
CA MET A 1 -13.31 -20.21 18.79
C MET A 1 -12.67 -18.84 18.96
N SER A 2 -12.24 -18.47 20.17
CA SER A 2 -11.62 -17.16 20.41
C SER A 2 -10.25 -17.12 19.74
N VAL A 3 -9.99 -16.11 18.89
CA VAL A 3 -8.66 -15.87 18.31
C VAL A 3 -7.76 -15.34 19.43
N ALA A 4 -6.65 -16.04 19.71
CA ALA A 4 -5.66 -15.60 20.67
C ALA A 4 -4.73 -14.55 20.04
N PHE A 5 -4.30 -13.57 20.83
CA PHE A 5 -3.39 -12.51 20.40
C PHE A 5 -2.19 -12.42 21.36
N ARG A 6 -1.05 -11.97 20.84
CA ARG A 6 0.14 -11.64 21.64
C ARG A 6 0.68 -10.26 21.27
N THR A 7 1.45 -9.68 22.18
CA THR A 7 2.18 -8.43 21.93
C THR A 7 3.59 -8.74 21.46
N VAL A 8 4.04 -8.09 20.38
CA VAL A 8 5.41 -8.17 19.88
C VAL A 8 5.97 -6.78 19.65
N ARG A 9 7.27 -6.60 19.89
CA ARG A 9 7.95 -5.35 19.54
C ARG A 9 8.08 -5.27 18.02
N ALA A 10 7.63 -4.17 17.43
CA ALA A 10 7.75 -3.90 16.01
C ALA A 10 8.41 -2.55 15.77
N THR A 11 9.13 -2.41 14.67
CA THR A 11 9.67 -1.13 14.20
C THR A 11 8.83 -0.66 13.04
N ARG A 12 8.35 0.58 13.09
CA ARG A 12 7.72 1.27 11.96
C ARG A 12 8.74 2.22 11.35
N THR A 13 8.95 2.10 10.05
CA THR A 13 9.86 2.93 9.27
C THR A 13 9.01 3.78 8.33
N TYR A 14 9.17 5.09 8.43
CA TYR A 14 8.54 6.08 7.57
C TYR A 14 9.52 6.48 6.48
N LEU A 15 9.03 6.48 5.24
CA LEU A 15 9.82 6.80 4.07
C LEU A 15 9.18 7.89 3.23
N ALA A 16 10.00 8.73 2.61
CA ALA A 16 9.56 9.81 1.75
C ALA A 16 10.38 9.91 0.46
N MET A 17 9.74 10.51 -0.55
CA MET A 17 10.31 10.90 -1.83
C MET A 17 9.89 12.35 -2.10
N GLU A 18 10.85 13.25 -2.13
CA GLU A 18 10.64 14.72 -2.25
C GLU A 18 10.66 15.22 -3.71
N SER A 19 10.91 14.33 -4.67
CA SER A 19 10.94 14.68 -6.09
C SER A 19 10.59 13.49 -6.98
N PRO A 20 9.80 13.69 -8.06
CA PRO A 20 9.54 12.63 -9.04
C PRO A 20 10.81 12.12 -9.71
N ALA A 21 11.87 12.94 -9.79
CA ALA A 21 13.15 12.54 -10.36
C ALA A 21 13.93 11.54 -9.48
N ALA A 22 13.57 11.41 -8.20
CA ALA A 22 14.18 10.43 -7.31
C ALA A 22 13.68 8.99 -7.57
N LEU A 23 12.54 8.84 -8.25
CA LEU A 23 11.98 7.54 -8.59
C LEU A 23 12.97 6.74 -9.45
N GLN A 24 13.48 5.67 -8.88
CA GLN A 24 14.28 4.71 -9.63
C GLN A 24 13.32 3.80 -10.41
N VAL A 25 13.45 3.75 -11.73
CA VAL A 25 12.59 2.94 -12.58
C VAL A 25 12.95 1.45 -12.41
N PRO A 26 11.99 0.56 -12.12
CA PRO A 26 12.25 -0.87 -11.99
C PRO A 26 12.54 -1.50 -13.35
N ALA A 27 13.18 -2.67 -13.35
CA ALA A 27 13.25 -3.49 -14.56
C ALA A 27 11.82 -3.80 -15.05
N VAL A 28 11.65 -3.82 -16.38
CA VAL A 28 10.37 -4.15 -17.00
C VAL A 28 10.04 -5.61 -16.68
N PRO A 29 8.90 -5.90 -16.01
CA PRO A 29 8.52 -7.27 -15.70
C PRO A 29 8.13 -8.01 -16.98
N ALA A 30 8.29 -9.35 -16.99
CA ALA A 30 7.85 -10.19 -18.10
C ALA A 30 6.33 -10.14 -18.33
N LEU A 31 5.57 -9.93 -17.25
CA LEU A 31 4.13 -9.77 -17.29
C LEU A 31 3.75 -8.29 -17.37
N ARG A 32 2.88 -7.95 -18.32
CA ARG A 32 2.33 -6.60 -18.43
C ARG A 32 1.40 -6.32 -17.25
N LEU A 33 1.68 -5.22 -16.55
CA LEU A 33 0.89 -4.70 -15.44
C LEU A 33 0.09 -3.47 -15.92
N ASP A 34 -1.22 -3.56 -15.87
CA ASP A 34 -2.11 -2.42 -16.11
C ASP A 34 -2.69 -1.94 -14.78
N ILE A 35 -2.90 -0.62 -14.63
CA ILE A 35 -3.53 -0.02 -13.45
C ILE A 35 -4.86 0.63 -13.84
N GLU A 36 -5.87 0.47 -13.00
CA GLU A 36 -7.22 0.97 -13.23
C GLU A 36 -7.73 1.71 -11.99
N ALA A 37 -8.16 2.96 -12.17
CA ALA A 37 -8.73 3.78 -11.10
C ALA A 37 -10.14 3.28 -10.73
N ARG A 38 -10.45 3.26 -9.44
CA ARG A 38 -11.75 2.89 -8.89
C ARG A 38 -12.51 4.15 -8.46
N THR A 39 -13.07 4.89 -9.42
CA THR A 39 -13.71 6.21 -9.23
C THR A 39 -14.95 6.21 -8.33
N ARG A 40 -15.51 5.03 -8.03
CA ARG A 40 -16.60 4.83 -7.07
C ARG A 40 -16.41 3.50 -6.33
N CYS A 41 -15.22 3.31 -5.75
CA CYS A 41 -14.91 2.07 -5.04
C CYS A 41 -15.92 1.86 -3.90
N THR A 42 -16.74 0.82 -4.03
CA THR A 42 -17.71 0.47 -2.99
C THR A 42 -17.00 -0.12 -1.78
N VAL A 43 -17.65 -0.07 -0.61
CA VAL A 43 -17.14 -0.71 0.62
C VAL A 43 -16.82 -2.20 0.39
N ALA A 44 -17.73 -2.92 -0.29
CA ALA A 44 -17.57 -4.34 -0.57
C ALA A 44 -16.35 -4.63 -1.47
N GLU A 45 -16.17 -3.84 -2.54
CA GLU A 45 -15.00 -3.97 -3.42
C GLU A 45 -13.70 -3.66 -2.69
N TYR A 46 -13.67 -2.56 -1.93
CA TYR A 46 -12.50 -2.15 -1.17
C TYR A 46 -12.10 -3.23 -0.16
N ARG A 47 -13.06 -3.71 0.66
CA ARG A 47 -12.81 -4.79 1.63
C ARG A 47 -12.26 -6.04 0.96
N ARG A 48 -12.82 -6.42 -0.18
CA ARG A 48 -12.34 -7.57 -0.95
C ARG A 48 -10.89 -7.38 -1.38
N LEU A 49 -10.52 -6.21 -1.90
CA LEU A 49 -9.13 -5.92 -2.30
C LEU A 49 -8.18 -5.94 -1.10
N TYR A 50 -8.59 -5.26 -0.02
CA TYR A 50 -7.84 -5.16 1.23
C TYR A 50 -7.53 -6.54 1.81
N GLN A 51 -8.54 -7.41 1.90
CA GLN A 51 -8.40 -8.79 2.39
C GLN A 51 -7.54 -9.64 1.45
N LEU A 52 -7.83 -9.64 0.14
CA LEU A 52 -7.09 -10.48 -0.81
C LEU A 52 -5.58 -10.22 -0.84
N VAL A 53 -5.15 -9.00 -0.54
CA VAL A 53 -3.72 -8.63 -0.47
C VAL A 53 -3.19 -8.73 0.96
N GLY A 54 -3.97 -8.27 1.93
CA GLY A 54 -3.58 -8.10 3.32
C GLY A 54 -3.72 -9.32 4.20
N ASP A 55 -4.54 -10.33 3.86
CA ASP A 55 -4.85 -11.48 4.73
C ASP A 55 -3.62 -12.34 5.10
N GLN A 56 -2.60 -12.34 4.25
CA GLN A 56 -1.33 -13.03 4.52
C GLN A 56 -0.39 -12.23 5.46
N TRP A 57 -0.76 -10.97 5.76
CA TRP A 57 -0.06 -10.01 6.58
C TRP A 57 -0.92 -9.58 7.78
N GLU A 58 -0.40 -8.73 8.66
CA GLU A 58 -1.12 -8.25 9.84
C GLU A 58 -1.94 -6.97 9.55
N TRP A 59 -2.67 -6.94 8.44
CA TRP A 59 -3.51 -5.81 8.03
C TRP A 59 -4.89 -5.87 8.69
N HIS A 60 -5.10 -5.01 9.70
CA HIS A 60 -6.36 -4.97 10.46
C HIS A 60 -7.09 -3.62 10.38
N ASP A 61 -6.38 -2.51 10.13
CA ASP A 61 -6.95 -1.16 10.32
C ASP A 61 -8.24 -0.90 9.52
N ARG A 62 -8.29 -1.29 8.25
CA ARG A 62 -9.48 -1.10 7.40
C ARG A 62 -10.54 -2.17 7.61
N ASN A 63 -10.16 -3.32 8.18
CA ASN A 63 -11.12 -4.32 8.61
C ASN A 63 -11.86 -3.85 9.86
N ASP A 64 -11.18 -3.16 10.77
CA ASP A 64 -11.72 -2.68 12.04
C ASP A 64 -12.61 -1.43 11.89
N LEU A 65 -12.48 -0.70 10.78
CA LEU A 65 -13.42 0.36 10.40
C LEU A 65 -14.80 -0.24 10.09
N GLY A 66 -15.85 0.28 10.73
CA GLY A 66 -17.24 -0.05 10.36
C GLY A 66 -17.60 0.43 8.96
N ASP A 67 -18.63 -0.16 8.35
CA ASP A 67 -18.98 0.10 6.95
C ASP A 67 -19.29 1.57 6.67
N ASP A 68 -19.98 2.27 7.58
CA ASP A 68 -20.26 3.71 7.43
C ASP A 68 -18.99 4.56 7.47
N ALA A 69 -18.05 4.22 8.36
CA ALA A 69 -16.78 4.94 8.48
C ALA A 69 -15.88 4.68 7.26
N LEU A 70 -15.87 3.45 6.75
CA LEU A 70 -15.16 3.11 5.52
C LEU A 70 -15.80 3.77 4.30
N ALA A 71 -17.14 3.82 4.22
CA ALA A 71 -17.84 4.55 3.17
C ALA A 71 -17.50 6.04 3.20
N ALA A 72 -17.51 6.66 4.39
CA ALA A 72 -17.12 8.06 4.57
C ALA A 72 -15.66 8.29 4.17
N HIS A 73 -14.75 7.38 4.51
CA HIS A 73 -13.34 7.43 4.09
C HIS A 73 -13.21 7.40 2.56
N LEU A 74 -13.86 6.43 1.90
CA LEU A 74 -13.81 6.26 0.45
C LEU A 74 -14.52 7.38 -0.32
N ALA A 75 -15.44 8.11 0.32
CA ALA A 75 -16.13 9.25 -0.27
C ALA A 75 -15.28 10.54 -0.29
N ARG A 76 -14.14 10.57 0.42
CA ARG A 76 -13.24 11.73 0.43
C ARG A 76 -12.58 11.89 -0.93
N SER A 77 -12.58 13.11 -1.47
CA SER A 77 -11.87 13.42 -2.72
C SER A 77 -10.36 13.23 -2.64
N ALA A 78 -9.80 13.26 -1.42
CA ALA A 78 -8.40 13.02 -1.12
C ALA A 78 -8.02 11.53 -1.13
N VAL A 79 -8.99 10.61 -1.18
CA VAL A 79 -8.76 9.17 -1.13
C VAL A 79 -8.97 8.58 -2.51
N HIS A 80 -7.97 7.84 -2.97
CA HIS A 80 -7.95 7.30 -4.31
C HIS A 80 -7.54 5.84 -4.30
N VAL A 81 -8.29 4.98 -5.00
CA VAL A 81 -8.06 3.53 -5.01
C VAL A 81 -7.79 3.08 -6.44
N TRP A 82 -6.73 2.29 -6.63
CA TRP A 82 -6.41 1.67 -7.91
C TRP A 82 -6.25 0.16 -7.75
N THR A 83 -6.68 -0.57 -8.77
CA THR A 83 -6.36 -2.00 -8.90
C THR A 83 -5.29 -2.22 -9.95
N ALA A 84 -4.41 -3.16 -9.68
CA ALA A 84 -3.45 -3.67 -10.63
C ALA A 84 -4.00 -4.93 -11.31
N ARG A 85 -3.78 -5.07 -12.62
CA ARG A 85 -4.22 -6.21 -13.42
C ARG A 85 -3.08 -6.78 -14.23
N VAL A 86 -3.11 -8.10 -14.41
CA VAL A 86 -2.32 -8.81 -15.41
C VAL A 86 -3.32 -9.56 -16.28
N GLY A 87 -3.50 -9.08 -17.52
CA GLY A 87 -4.59 -9.51 -18.38
C GLY A 87 -5.95 -9.30 -17.70
N HIS A 88 -6.74 -10.37 -17.57
CA HIS A 88 -8.07 -10.30 -16.96
C HIS A 88 -8.09 -10.52 -15.44
N ARG A 89 -6.94 -10.78 -14.80
CA ARG A 89 -6.86 -11.10 -13.38
C ARG A 89 -6.43 -9.89 -12.55
N THR A 90 -7.06 -9.70 -11.40
CA THR A 90 -6.58 -8.77 -10.38
C THR A 90 -5.25 -9.28 -9.82
N ALA A 91 -4.22 -8.44 -9.89
CA ALA A 91 -2.88 -8.73 -9.42
C ALA A 91 -2.54 -8.06 -8.09
N GLY A 92 -3.20 -6.96 -7.75
CA GLY A 92 -2.95 -6.18 -6.55
C GLY A 92 -3.80 -4.92 -6.50
N PHE A 93 -3.53 -4.07 -5.53
CA PHE A 93 -4.15 -2.75 -5.44
C PHE A 93 -3.23 -1.78 -4.69
N PHE A 94 -3.54 -0.50 -4.78
CA PHE A 94 -3.01 0.51 -3.87
C PHE A 94 -4.05 1.59 -3.57
N GLU A 95 -3.93 2.17 -2.39
CA GLU A 95 -4.67 3.34 -1.92
C GLU A 95 -3.70 4.51 -1.78
N LEU A 96 -4.05 5.65 -2.36
CA LEU A 96 -3.36 6.91 -2.10
C LEU A 96 -4.27 7.84 -1.29
N VAL A 97 -3.66 8.57 -0.36
CA VAL A 97 -4.35 9.56 0.47
C VAL A 97 -3.58 10.88 0.40
N GLU A 98 -4.21 11.94 -0.11
CA GLU A 98 -3.67 13.30 -0.02
C GLU A 98 -3.72 13.77 1.45
N ASP A 99 -2.59 14.30 1.93
CA ASP A 99 -2.46 14.92 3.26
C ASP A 99 -2.63 16.45 3.19
N GLU A 100 -2.71 17.09 4.35
CA GLU A 100 -2.95 18.54 4.47
C GLU A 100 -1.75 19.40 4.02
N ASP A 101 -0.55 18.81 3.95
CA ASP A 101 0.71 19.47 3.60
C ASP A 101 1.07 19.30 2.12
N ALA A 102 0.08 18.98 1.28
CA ALA A 102 0.23 18.65 -0.13
C ALA A 102 1.16 17.44 -0.37
N GLY A 103 1.25 16.52 0.59
CA GLY A 103 1.85 15.21 0.41
C GLY A 103 0.81 14.18 -0.02
N VAL A 104 1.28 13.06 -0.56
CA VAL A 104 0.45 11.88 -0.87
C VAL A 104 1.04 10.66 -0.19
N GLU A 105 0.25 10.05 0.68
CA GLU A 105 0.56 8.77 1.31
C GLU A 105 0.19 7.61 0.39
N ILE A 106 1.11 6.65 0.21
CA ILE A 106 0.76 5.30 -0.26
C ILE A 106 0.31 4.50 0.97
N ALA A 107 -0.97 4.63 1.33
CA ALA A 107 -1.51 4.12 2.60
C ALA A 107 -1.61 2.59 2.61
N TYR A 108 -2.02 2.00 1.48
CA TYR A 108 -1.98 0.55 1.29
C TYR A 108 -1.46 0.22 -0.09
N PHE A 109 -0.66 -0.83 -0.16
CA PHE A 109 -0.01 -1.27 -1.38
C PHE A 109 0.31 -2.74 -1.28
N GLY A 110 -0.04 -3.50 -2.31
CA GLY A 110 0.45 -4.87 -2.40
C GLY A 110 -0.09 -5.67 -3.56
N LEU A 111 0.47 -6.87 -3.69
CA LEU A 111 0.12 -7.85 -4.69
C LEU A 111 -0.54 -9.06 -4.04
N LEU A 112 -1.42 -9.71 -4.78
CA LEU A 112 -1.94 -11.02 -4.42
C LEU A 112 -0.77 -12.05 -4.44
N PRO A 113 -0.82 -13.08 -3.58
CA PRO A 113 0.28 -14.05 -3.42
C PRO A 113 0.82 -14.63 -4.74
N GLY A 114 -0.07 -14.97 -5.67
CA GLY A 114 0.27 -15.56 -6.97
C GLY A 114 0.98 -14.62 -7.96
N PHE A 115 1.23 -13.37 -7.59
CA PHE A 115 1.95 -12.37 -8.39
C PHE A 115 3.24 -11.88 -7.73
N ILE A 116 3.54 -12.35 -6.53
CA ILE A 116 4.78 -12.04 -5.81
C ILE A 116 5.96 -12.81 -6.45
N GLY A 117 7.15 -12.21 -6.42
CA GLY A 117 8.37 -12.81 -6.95
C GLY A 117 8.54 -12.71 -8.48
N GLN A 118 7.64 -12.01 -9.18
CA GLN A 118 7.63 -11.91 -10.65
C GLN A 118 8.08 -10.52 -11.16
N GLY A 119 8.76 -9.73 -10.32
CA GLY A 119 9.17 -8.35 -10.65
C GLY A 119 8.04 -7.31 -10.61
N LEU A 120 6.79 -7.75 -10.41
CA LEU A 120 5.59 -6.88 -10.42
C LEU A 120 5.54 -5.89 -9.26
N GLY A 121 6.17 -6.18 -8.12
CA GLY A 121 6.12 -5.30 -6.93
C GLY A 121 6.80 -3.96 -7.18
N GLY A 122 7.99 -3.96 -7.79
CA GLY A 122 8.66 -2.73 -8.18
C GLY A 122 7.86 -1.96 -9.23
N ALA A 123 7.31 -2.65 -10.23
CA ALA A 123 6.48 -2.06 -11.27
C ALA A 123 5.21 -1.40 -10.69
N LEU A 124 4.50 -2.08 -9.79
CA LEU A 124 3.30 -1.52 -9.17
C LEU A 124 3.64 -0.28 -8.33
N LEU A 125 4.75 -0.32 -7.56
CA LEU A 125 5.16 0.80 -6.73
C LEU A 125 5.51 2.02 -7.58
N ALA A 126 6.25 1.82 -8.67
CA ALA A 126 6.56 2.90 -9.61
C ALA A 126 5.27 3.52 -10.18
N ARG A 127 4.27 2.71 -10.55
CA ARG A 127 2.97 3.21 -11.02
C ARG A 127 2.22 3.98 -9.93
N ALA A 128 2.24 3.51 -8.67
CA ALA A 128 1.62 4.23 -7.56
C ALA A 128 2.29 5.60 -7.32
N VAL A 129 3.62 5.66 -7.35
CA VAL A 129 4.39 6.91 -7.23
C VAL A 129 4.09 7.86 -8.37
N GLU A 130 4.08 7.38 -9.62
CA GLU A 130 3.74 8.20 -10.78
C GLU A 130 2.32 8.77 -10.70
N VAL A 131 1.37 7.98 -10.18
CA VAL A 131 0.00 8.44 -9.92
C VAL A 131 0.01 9.53 -8.84
N ALA A 132 0.70 9.32 -7.72
CA ALA A 132 0.79 10.27 -6.63
C ALA A 132 1.35 11.63 -7.09
N TRP A 133 2.39 11.66 -7.92
CA TRP A 133 2.92 12.90 -8.48
C TRP A 133 1.96 13.60 -9.44
N ARG A 134 1.08 12.85 -10.15
CA ARG A 134 0.03 13.46 -10.99
C ARG A 134 -1.08 14.13 -10.17
N LEU A 135 -1.17 13.85 -8.87
CA LEU A 135 -2.04 14.56 -7.93
C LEU A 135 -1.39 15.87 -7.41
N SER A 136 -0.34 16.36 -8.08
CA SER A 136 0.39 17.58 -7.68
C SER A 136 1.01 17.50 -6.28
N ALA A 137 1.36 16.29 -5.82
CA ALA A 137 2.07 16.08 -4.57
C ALA A 137 3.39 16.88 -4.54
N ARG A 138 3.75 17.42 -3.37
CA ARG A 138 5.09 17.95 -3.05
C ARG A 138 6.01 16.86 -2.51
N ARG A 139 5.42 15.83 -1.92
CA ARG A 139 6.09 14.66 -1.35
C ARG A 139 5.22 13.43 -1.52
N VAL A 140 5.82 12.32 -1.90
CA VAL A 140 5.18 11.00 -1.81
C VAL A 140 5.77 10.26 -0.63
N TRP A 141 4.95 9.71 0.25
CA TRP A 141 5.44 9.04 1.46
C TRP A 141 4.64 7.78 1.76
N LEU A 142 5.19 6.95 2.64
CA LEU A 142 4.55 5.76 3.15
C LEU A 142 5.20 5.37 4.48
N HIS A 143 4.60 4.43 5.16
CA HIS A 143 5.26 3.74 6.25
C HIS A 143 5.07 2.22 6.11
N THR A 144 6.03 1.49 6.64
CA THR A 144 6.01 0.02 6.71
C THR A 144 6.51 -0.40 8.08
N CYS A 145 6.24 -1.62 8.49
CA CYS A 145 6.72 -2.15 9.75
C CYS A 145 7.45 -3.49 9.61
N SER A 146 8.21 -3.86 10.62
CA SER A 146 8.92 -5.15 10.70
C SER A 146 8.01 -6.39 10.67
N LEU A 147 6.69 -6.21 10.69
CA LEU A 147 5.69 -7.27 10.55
C LEU A 147 5.10 -7.37 9.13
N ASP A 148 5.39 -6.40 8.26
CA ASP A 148 5.00 -6.46 6.85
C ASP A 148 5.84 -7.49 6.09
N ALA A 149 5.52 -7.65 4.81
CA ALA A 149 6.28 -8.46 3.89
C ALA A 149 7.79 -8.12 3.95
N PRO A 150 8.70 -9.10 4.10
CA PRO A 150 10.13 -8.82 4.28
C PRO A 150 10.78 -8.12 3.07
N GLN A 151 10.07 -8.09 1.93
CA GLN A 151 10.48 -7.42 0.70
C GLN A 151 10.01 -5.97 0.64
N ALA A 152 9.13 -5.52 1.55
CA ALA A 152 8.52 -4.19 1.51
C ALA A 152 9.58 -3.08 1.61
N LEU A 153 10.31 -3.01 2.73
CA LEU A 153 11.36 -2.01 2.94
C LEU A 153 12.44 -2.04 1.83
N PRO A 154 13.02 -3.19 1.45
CA PRO A 154 13.96 -3.25 0.33
C PRO A 154 13.38 -2.75 -1.00
N ASN A 155 12.11 -3.04 -1.29
CA ASN A 155 11.46 -2.55 -2.50
C ASN A 155 11.32 -1.03 -2.50
N TYR A 156 10.89 -0.42 -1.39
CA TYR A 156 10.77 1.04 -1.26
C TYR A 156 12.12 1.73 -1.47
N LEU A 157 13.15 1.29 -0.75
CA LEU A 157 14.50 1.84 -0.86
C LEU A 157 15.05 1.71 -2.29
N ALA A 158 14.87 0.53 -2.92
CA ALA A 158 15.31 0.31 -4.29
C ALA A 158 14.62 1.24 -5.29
N ARG A 159 13.41 1.76 -4.99
CA ARG A 159 12.68 2.71 -5.84
C ARG A 159 12.97 4.18 -5.53
N GLY A 160 13.93 4.46 -4.65
CA GLY A 160 14.41 5.81 -4.37
C GLY A 160 13.69 6.52 -3.21
N PHE A 161 12.91 5.78 -2.41
CA PHE A 161 12.44 6.30 -1.13
C PHE A 161 13.59 6.37 -0.11
N CYS A 162 13.58 7.40 0.73
CA CYS A 162 14.53 7.59 1.81
C CYS A 162 13.82 7.42 3.16
N VAL A 163 14.47 6.76 4.13
CA VAL A 163 13.98 6.72 5.52
C VAL A 163 14.06 8.12 6.12
N VAL A 164 12.95 8.60 6.68
CA VAL A 164 12.87 9.91 7.34
C VAL A 164 12.64 9.80 8.84
N ARG A 165 12.06 8.70 9.30
CA ARG A 165 11.76 8.46 10.71
C ARG A 165 11.61 6.97 10.99
N GLU A 166 12.02 6.54 12.17
CA GLU A 166 11.74 5.22 12.70
C GLU A 166 11.18 5.33 14.12
N GLU A 167 10.30 4.42 14.48
CA GLU A 167 9.80 4.29 15.84
C GLU A 167 9.57 2.83 16.20
N SER A 168 9.73 2.50 17.48
CA SER A 168 9.41 1.18 18.00
C SER A 168 8.12 1.22 18.80
N TYR A 169 7.25 0.24 18.55
CA TYR A 169 5.94 0.14 19.20
C TYR A 169 5.61 -1.31 19.53
N ASP A 170 4.62 -1.48 20.41
CA ASP A 170 4.11 -2.78 20.80
C ASP A 170 2.91 -3.11 19.90
N ALA A 171 3.10 -4.06 19.00
CA ALA A 171 2.09 -4.49 18.05
C ALA A 171 1.31 -5.70 18.58
N ARG A 172 -0.01 -5.67 18.40
CA ARG A 172 -0.89 -6.82 18.68
C ARG A 172 -0.96 -7.70 17.44
N VAL A 173 -0.45 -8.92 17.53
CA VAL A 173 -0.44 -9.90 16.41
C VAL A 173 -1.24 -11.14 16.77
N ARG A 174 -1.82 -11.80 15.77
CA ARG A 174 -2.52 -13.08 15.97
C ARG A 174 -1.53 -14.14 16.45
N ALA A 175 -1.90 -14.89 17.48
CA ALA A 175 -1.12 -16.03 17.92
C ALA A 175 -1.25 -17.15 16.87
N ARG A 176 -0.13 -17.54 16.28
CA ARG A 176 -0.02 -18.71 15.38
C ARG A 176 0.18 -19.99 16.18
#